data_AF-A0A9W8I8V7-F1
#
_entry.id   AF-A0A9W8I8V7-F1
#
_cell.length_a   1.000
_cell.length_b   1.000
_cell.length_c   1.000
_cell.angle_alpha   90.00
_cell.angle_beta   90.00
_cell.angle_gamma   90.00
#
_symmetry.space_group_name_H-M   'P 1'
#
loop_
_entity.id
_entity.type
_entity.pdbx_description
1 polymer ?
#
loop_
_entity_poly.entity_id
_entity_poly.type
_entity_poly.pdbx_seq_one_letter_code
_entity_poly.pdbx_strand_id
1 'polypeptide(L)'
;MEIFRLSEGDGYAIYVIGVHDDGDVVGITNEEFESTVDTIKSMAHQLENTRIVSIGKRTVDSRDNRVVAEVHLSQKMPLPQTELRIAVLGDHGAGKSTVLGCITYNEEDDGRGKARLNLMRHQHELESGRTSSITLTAIGYSADGHVQNYANNRSAEDIYQRSQRVVTFIDTCGHTKHLKTTARALTGYTPHAFCVVIPADVAN
;
A
#
# COMPACT_ATOMS: atom_id res chain seq x y z
N MET A 1 11.22 -7.83 19.95
CA MET A 1 11.15 -6.70 19.01
C MET A 1 9.75 -6.12 19.09
N GLU A 2 9.59 -4.95 19.68
CA GLU A 2 8.30 -4.27 19.66
C GLU A 2 8.22 -3.43 18.38
N ILE A 3 7.19 -3.68 17.58
CA ILE A 3 6.85 -2.92 16.37
C ILE A 3 6.81 -1.39 16.69
N PHE A 4 6.54 -1.05 17.95
CA PHE A 4 6.47 0.29 18.51
C PHE A 4 7.72 1.16 18.24
N ARG A 5 8.94 0.61 18.39
CA ARG A 5 10.17 1.42 18.24
C ARG A 5 10.47 1.82 16.79
N LEU A 6 10.03 1.02 15.82
CA LEU A 6 10.20 1.37 14.40
C LEU A 6 9.17 2.42 13.96
N SER A 7 7.93 2.36 14.48
CA SER A 7 6.90 3.34 14.16
C SER A 7 7.18 4.73 14.74
N GLU A 8 7.77 4.82 15.94
CA GLU A 8 8.13 6.12 16.53
C GLU A 8 9.34 6.76 15.84
N GLY A 9 10.26 5.95 15.30
CA GLY A 9 11.50 6.40 14.67
C GLY A 9 11.41 6.63 13.16
N ASP A 10 10.22 6.85 12.60
CA ASP A 10 9.99 7.02 11.15
C ASP A 10 10.61 5.88 10.31
N GLY A 11 10.43 4.64 10.77
CA GLY A 11 11.00 3.46 10.14
C GLY A 11 12.47 3.20 10.48
N TYR A 12 13.07 3.91 11.42
CA TYR A 12 14.42 3.64 11.93
C TYR A 12 14.39 3.24 13.41
N ALA A 13 15.24 2.28 13.79
CA ALA A 13 15.43 1.90 15.18
C ALA A 13 16.90 1.62 15.48
N ILE A 14 17.35 2.00 16.67
CA ILE A 14 18.69 1.72 17.18
C ILE A 14 18.56 0.84 18.40
N TYR A 15 19.26 -0.30 18.39
CA TYR A 15 19.38 -1.17 19.56
C TYR A 15 20.79 -1.13 20.09
N VAL A 16 20.91 -0.74 21.36
CA VAL A 16 22.16 -0.73 22.08
C VAL A 16 22.24 -2.01 22.91
N ILE A 17 23.33 -2.74 22.76
CA ILE A 17 23.59 -4.04 23.40
C ILE A 17 24.73 -3.86 24.41
N GLY A 18 24.56 -4.42 25.61
CA GLY A 18 25.55 -4.38 26.69
C GLY A 18 25.59 -3.07 27.46
N VAL A 19 24.47 -2.33 27.46
CA VAL A 19 24.27 -1.11 28.25
C VAL A 19 23.05 -1.34 29.15
N HIS A 20 23.14 -0.94 30.41
CA HIS A 20 22.02 -1.04 31.36
C HIS A 20 21.05 0.13 31.17
N ASP A 21 19.85 0.05 31.76
CA ASP A 21 18.79 1.05 31.57
C ASP A 21 19.19 2.43 32.14
N ASP A 22 20.12 2.44 33.10
CA ASP A 22 20.70 3.65 33.68
C ASP A 22 21.80 4.30 32.80
N GLY A 23 22.13 3.68 31.65
CA GLY A 23 23.16 4.14 30.72
C GLY A 23 24.57 3.59 31.00
N ASP A 24 24.72 2.75 32.03
CA ASP A 24 26.00 2.15 32.38
C ASP A 24 26.47 1.10 31.36
N VAL A 25 27.69 1.30 30.87
CA VAL A 25 28.31 0.46 29.83
C VAL A 25 29.01 -0.74 30.50
N VAL A 26 28.27 -1.82 30.70
CA VAL A 26 28.77 -3.04 31.36
C VAL A 26 29.43 -4.00 30.35
N GLY A 27 28.92 -4.02 29.12
CA GLY A 27 29.35 -4.95 28.07
C GLY A 27 28.91 -6.39 28.32
N ILE A 28 28.76 -7.14 27.23
CA ILE A 28 28.41 -8.56 27.24
C ILE A 28 29.55 -9.38 26.63
N THR A 29 29.52 -10.69 26.83
CA THR A 29 30.48 -11.60 26.20
C THR A 29 30.25 -11.70 24.68
N ASN A 30 31.26 -12.20 23.96
CA ASN A 30 31.14 -12.40 22.51
C ASN A 30 30.07 -13.44 22.15
N GLU A 31 29.90 -14.49 22.95
CA GLU A 31 28.87 -15.53 22.73
C GLU A 31 27.46 -14.96 22.90
N GLU A 32 27.22 -14.19 23.96
CA GLU A 32 25.95 -13.50 24.17
C GLU A 32 25.64 -12.50 23.05
N PHE A 33 26.68 -11.82 22.56
CA PHE A 33 26.55 -10.87 21.46
C PHE A 33 26.08 -11.55 20.17
N GLU A 34 26.70 -12.68 19.79
CA GLU A 34 26.30 -13.44 18.61
C GLU A 34 24.86 -13.94 18.71
N SER A 35 24.49 -14.51 19.86
CA SER A 35 23.12 -14.98 20.13
C SER A 35 22.08 -13.85 20.06
N THR A 36 22.41 -12.68 20.61
CA THR A 36 21.53 -11.49 20.56
C THR A 36 21.35 -10.99 19.13
N VAL A 37 22.45 -10.91 18.36
CA VAL A 37 22.40 -10.49 16.95
C VAL A 37 21.57 -11.46 16.11
N ASP A 38 21.71 -12.76 16.32
CA ASP A 38 20.92 -13.76 15.58
C ASP A 38 19.44 -13.71 15.93
N THR A 39 19.11 -13.40 17.19
CA THR A 39 17.74 -13.10 17.60
C THR A 39 17.19 -11.87 16.87
N ILE A 40 17.97 -10.78 16.81
CA ILE A 40 17.56 -9.57 16.09
C ILE A 40 17.38 -9.84 14.59
N LYS A 41 18.28 -10.61 13.96
CA LYS A 41 18.15 -11.03 12.55
C LYS A 41 16.87 -11.82 12.33
N SER A 42 16.57 -12.78 13.22
CA SER A 42 15.36 -13.61 13.13
C SER A 42 14.09 -12.76 13.25
N MET A 43 14.07 -11.80 14.17
CA MET A 43 12.95 -10.87 14.33
C MET A 43 12.82 -9.93 13.11
N ALA A 44 13.91 -9.40 12.58
CA ALA A 44 13.89 -8.57 11.37
C ALA A 44 13.34 -9.35 10.16
N HIS A 45 13.71 -10.63 10.02
CA HIS A 45 13.21 -11.50 8.96
C HIS A 45 11.69 -11.75 9.08
N GLN A 46 11.13 -11.81 10.29
CA GLN A 46 9.69 -11.96 10.51
C GLN A 46 8.88 -10.73 10.10
N LEU A 47 9.49 -9.55 10.06
CA LEU A 47 8.80 -8.30 9.75
C LEU A 47 8.70 -7.98 8.24
N GLU A 48 9.18 -8.84 7.33
CA GLU A 48 9.19 -8.75 5.85
C GLU A 48 9.85 -7.49 5.23
N ASN A 49 9.61 -6.31 5.79
CA ASN A 49 10.09 -5.02 5.33
C ASN A 49 11.20 -4.43 6.23
N THR A 50 11.71 -5.16 7.21
CA THR A 50 12.76 -4.66 8.11
C THR A 50 14.11 -5.28 7.77
N ARG A 51 15.16 -4.46 7.76
CA ARG A 51 16.55 -4.91 7.55
C ARG A 51 17.50 -4.29 8.55
N ILE A 52 18.58 -5.00 8.86
CA ILE A 52 19.72 -4.45 9.58
C ILE A 52 20.55 -3.63 8.58
N VAL A 53 20.80 -2.36 8.91
CA VAL A 53 21.60 -1.43 8.09
C VAL A 53 23.07 -1.55 8.43
N SER A 54 23.39 -1.58 9.72
CA SER A 54 24.76 -1.67 10.23
C SER A 54 24.79 -2.24 11.64
N ILE A 55 25.91 -2.88 11.98
CA ILE A 55 26.22 -3.32 13.35
C ILE A 55 27.59 -2.74 13.69
N GLY A 56 27.62 -1.79 14.64
CA GLY A 56 28.85 -1.22 15.18
C GLY A 56 29.21 -1.93 16.47
N LYS A 57 30.32 -2.67 16.52
CA LYS A 57 30.80 -3.39 17.71
C LYS A 57 32.03 -2.70 18.28
N ARG A 58 32.07 -2.52 19.60
CA ARG A 58 33.21 -1.93 20.33
C ARG A 58 33.54 -2.77 21.56
N THR A 59 34.82 -3.04 21.76
CA THR A 59 35.31 -3.68 22.99
C THR A 59 35.42 -2.64 24.10
N VAL A 60 34.83 -2.93 25.26
CA VAL A 60 34.83 -2.05 26.44
C VAL A 60 35.94 -2.44 27.39
N ASP A 61 36.09 -3.75 27.64
CA ASP A 61 37.16 -4.29 28.45
C ASP A 61 37.90 -5.37 27.67
N SER A 62 39.19 -5.13 27.41
CA SER A 62 40.06 -6.07 26.69
C SER A 62 40.51 -7.25 27.55
N ARG A 63 40.41 -7.16 28.89
CA ARG A 63 40.80 -8.25 29.81
C ARG A 63 39.72 -9.32 29.90
N ASP A 64 38.46 -8.90 30.00
CA ASP A 64 37.29 -9.80 30.09
C ASP A 64 36.60 -10.00 28.73
N ASN A 65 37.18 -9.46 27.65
CA ASN A 65 36.68 -9.57 26.28
C ASN A 65 35.19 -9.15 26.13
N ARG A 66 34.81 -8.10 26.88
CA ARG A 66 33.43 -7.60 26.92
C ARG A 66 33.21 -6.58 25.82
N VAL A 67 32.08 -6.69 25.15
CA VAL A 67 31.73 -5.90 23.97
C VAL A 67 30.39 -5.21 24.17
N VAL A 68 30.27 -4.06 23.53
CA VAL A 68 29.00 -3.36 23.32
C VAL A 68 28.78 -3.18 21.84
N ALA A 69 27.52 -3.07 21.45
CA ALA A 69 27.20 -2.87 20.07
C ALA A 69 25.95 -2.03 19.85
N GLU A 70 25.97 -1.31 18.75
CA GLU A 70 24.82 -0.59 18.22
C GLU A 70 24.37 -1.30 16.94
N VAL A 71 23.12 -1.75 16.94
CA VAL A 71 22.47 -2.37 15.79
C VAL A 71 21.47 -1.38 15.22
N HIS A 72 21.71 -0.92 14.00
CA HIS A 72 20.82 -0.01 13.30
C HIS A 72 19.88 -0.82 12.42
N LEU A 73 18.59 -0.65 12.62
CA LEU A 73 17.56 -1.21 11.78
C LEU A 73 16.86 -0.11 11.00
N SER A 74 16.51 -0.45 9.78
CA SER A 74 15.64 0.34 8.92
C SER A 74 14.53 -0.57 8.47
N GLN A 75 13.31 -0.17 8.74
CA GLN A 75 12.20 -0.55 7.89
C GLN A 75 12.47 0.07 6.53
N LYS A 76 12.39 -0.73 5.46
CA LYS A 76 12.19 -0.20 4.12
C LYS A 76 10.93 0.65 4.22
N MET A 77 11.13 1.96 4.30
CA MET A 77 10.14 2.92 3.90
C MET A 77 9.57 2.38 2.59
N PRO A 78 8.23 2.26 2.43
CA PRO A 78 7.69 2.00 1.12
C PRO A 78 8.36 3.04 0.21
N LEU A 79 9.07 2.57 -0.83
CA LEU A 79 9.57 3.45 -1.87
C LEU A 79 8.44 4.43 -2.21
N PRO A 80 8.71 5.73 -2.43
CA PRO A 80 7.64 6.69 -2.70
C PRO A 80 6.75 6.10 -3.77
N GLN A 81 5.56 5.71 -3.35
CA GLN A 81 4.68 4.92 -4.18
C GLN A 81 4.25 5.85 -5.30
N THR A 82 4.69 5.55 -6.52
CA THR A 82 4.31 6.40 -7.64
C THR A 82 2.85 6.13 -7.95
N GLU A 83 2.00 7.11 -7.68
CA GLU A 83 0.56 7.00 -7.92
C GLU A 83 0.16 7.74 -9.19
N LEU A 84 -0.54 7.06 -10.10
CA LEU A 84 -1.22 7.67 -11.24
C LEU A 84 -2.72 7.67 -10.97
N ARG A 85 -3.32 8.86 -10.80
CA ARG A 85 -4.78 9.00 -10.63
C ARG A 85 -5.45 9.30 -11.96
N ILE A 86 -6.40 8.46 -12.36
CA ILE A 86 -7.13 8.57 -13.62
C ILE A 86 -8.61 8.75 -13.31
N ALA A 87 -9.19 9.87 -13.72
CA ALA A 87 -10.65 10.05 -13.65
C ALA A 87 -11.32 9.44 -14.87
N VAL A 88 -12.32 8.58 -14.63
CA VAL A 88 -13.10 7.94 -15.71
C VAL A 88 -14.38 8.73 -15.92
N LEU A 89 -14.54 9.29 -17.12
CA LEU A 89 -15.62 10.18 -17.53
C LEU A 89 -16.42 9.56 -18.68
N GLY A 90 -17.64 10.04 -18.88
CA GLY A 90 -18.55 9.53 -19.92
C GLY A 90 -20.00 9.57 -19.47
N ASP A 91 -20.93 9.50 -20.42
CA ASP A 91 -22.37 9.63 -20.16
C ASP A 91 -22.92 8.48 -19.30
N HIS A 92 -24.13 8.66 -18.77
CA HIS A 92 -24.87 7.59 -18.12
C HIS A 92 -25.03 6.39 -19.06
N GLY A 93 -24.73 5.19 -18.56
CA GLY A 93 -24.82 3.97 -19.36
C GLY A 93 -23.62 3.70 -20.27
N ALA A 94 -22.62 4.59 -20.35
CA ALA A 94 -21.44 4.39 -21.19
C ALA A 94 -20.52 3.22 -20.79
N GLY A 95 -20.85 2.48 -19.73
CA GLY A 95 -20.08 1.32 -19.30
C GLY A 95 -18.83 1.63 -18.46
N LYS A 96 -18.66 2.87 -17.97
CA LYS A 96 -17.52 3.27 -17.11
C LYS A 96 -17.24 2.29 -15.97
N SER A 97 -18.23 2.10 -15.09
CA SER A 97 -18.12 1.19 -13.94
C SER A 97 -17.93 -0.26 -14.40
N THR A 98 -18.58 -0.68 -15.49
CA THR A 98 -18.38 -2.04 -16.03
C THR A 98 -16.92 -2.27 -16.46
N VAL A 99 -16.35 -1.35 -17.25
CA VAL A 99 -14.95 -1.42 -17.69
C VAL A 99 -14.01 -1.43 -16.48
N LEU A 100 -14.24 -0.56 -15.50
CA LEU A 100 -13.45 -0.53 -14.28
C LEU A 100 -13.54 -1.82 -13.47
N GLY A 101 -14.72 -2.43 -13.40
CA GLY A 101 -14.94 -3.72 -12.76
C GLY A 101 -14.09 -4.81 -13.43
N CYS A 102 -14.14 -4.88 -14.76
CA CYS A 102 -13.37 -5.87 -15.52
C CYS A 102 -11.86 -5.70 -15.31
N ILE A 103 -11.32 -4.48 -15.43
CA ILE A 103 -9.88 -4.26 -15.33
C ILE A 103 -9.34 -4.34 -13.90
N THR A 104 -10.17 -4.09 -12.88
CA THR A 104 -9.71 -4.07 -11.48
C THR A 104 -9.74 -5.46 -10.86
N TYR A 105 -10.71 -6.29 -11.27
CA TYR A 105 -10.97 -7.61 -10.69
C TYR A 105 -10.61 -8.78 -11.62
N ASN A 106 -10.22 -8.50 -12.87
CA ASN A 106 -9.92 -9.51 -13.90
C ASN A 106 -11.08 -10.50 -14.09
N GLU A 107 -12.29 -9.96 -14.10
CA GLU A 107 -13.52 -10.71 -14.35
C GLU A 107 -14.22 -10.16 -15.60
N GLU A 108 -14.68 -11.05 -16.47
CA GLU A 108 -15.51 -10.66 -17.60
C GLU A 108 -16.92 -10.27 -17.13
N ASP A 109 -17.47 -9.22 -17.75
CA ASP A 109 -18.88 -8.86 -17.55
C ASP A 109 -19.78 -9.85 -18.28
N ASP A 110 -20.90 -10.21 -17.67
CA ASP A 110 -21.89 -11.14 -18.25
C ASP A 110 -22.88 -10.43 -19.20
N GLY A 111 -22.62 -9.18 -19.55
CA GLY A 111 -23.53 -8.31 -20.31
C GLY A 111 -24.73 -7.81 -19.49
N ARG A 112 -24.85 -8.20 -18.23
CA ARG A 112 -25.89 -7.74 -17.29
C ARG A 112 -25.32 -6.83 -16.20
N GLY A 113 -24.03 -6.47 -16.31
CA GLY A 113 -23.37 -5.58 -15.37
C GLY A 113 -22.80 -6.27 -14.15
N LYS A 114 -22.57 -7.60 -14.16
CA LYS A 114 -21.91 -8.30 -13.07
C LYS A 114 -20.63 -7.61 -12.60
N ALA A 115 -19.77 -7.17 -13.52
CA ALA A 115 -18.50 -6.54 -13.18
C ALA A 115 -18.69 -5.21 -12.43
N ARG A 116 -19.76 -4.46 -12.73
CA ARG A 116 -20.04 -3.17 -12.10
C ARG A 116 -20.45 -3.31 -10.63
N LEU A 117 -20.99 -4.46 -10.24
CA LEU A 117 -21.45 -4.71 -8.87
C LEU A 117 -20.31 -4.62 -7.86
N ASN A 118 -19.09 -4.98 -8.27
CA ASN A 118 -17.89 -4.88 -7.45
C ASN A 118 -17.52 -3.44 -7.04
N LEU A 119 -18.11 -2.43 -7.70
CA LEU A 119 -17.86 -1.00 -7.48
C LEU A 119 -19.00 -0.29 -6.74
N MET A 120 -20.18 -0.89 -6.67
CA MET A 120 -21.36 -0.28 -6.07
C MET A 120 -21.27 -0.33 -4.55
N ARG A 121 -21.51 0.82 -3.90
CA ARG A 121 -21.33 0.97 -2.45
C ARG A 121 -22.64 1.17 -1.71
N HIS A 122 -23.69 1.57 -2.42
CA HIS A 122 -24.98 1.86 -1.80
C HIS A 122 -26.09 0.93 -2.27
N GLN A 123 -27.01 0.63 -1.36
CA GLN A 123 -28.16 -0.23 -1.64
C GLN A 123 -28.99 0.26 -2.83
N HIS A 124 -29.23 1.57 -2.94
CA HIS A 124 -29.97 2.14 -4.06
C HIS A 124 -29.24 2.01 -5.41
N GLU A 125 -27.91 1.88 -5.43
CA GLU A 125 -27.14 1.60 -6.65
C GLU A 125 -27.34 0.15 -7.09
N LEU A 126 -27.32 -0.78 -6.13
CA LEU A 126 -27.57 -2.21 -6.36
C LEU A 126 -29.01 -2.45 -6.85
N GLU A 127 -29.99 -1.79 -6.26
CA GLU A 127 -31.40 -1.92 -6.63
C GLU A 127 -31.70 -1.31 -8.00
N SER A 128 -31.12 -0.15 -8.31
CA SER A 128 -31.39 0.57 -9.56
C SER A 128 -30.46 0.22 -10.72
N GLY A 129 -29.33 -0.44 -10.44
CA GLY A 129 -28.26 -0.70 -11.41
C GLY A 129 -27.50 0.55 -11.89
N ARG A 130 -27.67 1.70 -11.20
CA ARG A 130 -27.09 3.00 -11.57
C ARG A 130 -26.02 3.43 -10.58
N THR A 131 -24.87 3.86 -11.09
CA THR A 131 -23.80 4.47 -10.29
C THR A 131 -24.15 5.91 -9.92
N SER A 132 -24.29 6.20 -8.63
CA SER A 132 -24.63 7.53 -8.08
C SER A 132 -23.61 8.07 -7.07
N SER A 133 -22.58 7.29 -6.76
CA SER A 133 -21.47 7.64 -5.89
C SER A 133 -20.13 7.65 -6.65
N ILE A 134 -19.12 8.22 -6.01
CA ILE A 134 -17.74 8.18 -6.49
C ILE A 134 -17.09 6.95 -5.85
N THR A 135 -16.55 6.07 -6.69
CA THR A 135 -15.79 4.90 -6.23
C THR A 135 -14.35 5.04 -6.67
N LEU A 136 -13.43 4.75 -5.75
CA LEU A 136 -12.01 4.63 -6.04
C LEU A 136 -11.66 3.16 -6.16
N THR A 137 -10.95 2.80 -7.23
CA THR A 137 -10.29 1.50 -7.34
C THR A 137 -8.81 1.69 -7.59
N ALA A 138 -8.00 0.76 -7.10
CA ALA A 138 -6.56 0.81 -7.23
C ALA A 138 -6.07 -0.45 -7.93
N ILE A 139 -5.13 -0.30 -8.86
CA ILE A 139 -4.37 -1.39 -9.45
C ILE A 139 -2.90 -1.25 -9.06
N GLY A 140 -2.39 -2.26 -8.37
CA GLY A 140 -1.03 -2.37 -7.90
C GLY A 140 -0.07 -3.01 -8.89
N TYR A 141 1.12 -2.43 -9.03
CA TYR A 141 2.20 -2.96 -9.85
C TYR A 141 3.49 -3.13 -9.04
N SER A 142 4.21 -4.22 -9.31
CA SER A 142 5.58 -4.44 -8.81
C SER A 142 6.60 -3.51 -9.48
N ALA A 143 7.84 -3.54 -9.01
CA ALA A 143 8.99 -2.87 -9.66
C ALA A 143 9.11 -3.24 -11.14
N ASP A 144 8.88 -4.52 -11.42
CA ASP A 144 9.04 -5.15 -12.73
C ASP A 144 7.79 -4.99 -13.62
N GLY A 145 6.73 -4.34 -13.11
CA GLY A 145 5.50 -4.08 -13.84
C GLY A 145 4.45 -5.20 -13.79
N HIS A 146 4.60 -6.17 -12.89
CA HIS A 146 3.59 -7.22 -12.70
C HIS A 146 2.41 -6.73 -11.86
N VAL A 147 1.19 -7.06 -12.28
CA VAL A 147 -0.04 -6.71 -11.56
C VAL A 147 -0.17 -7.52 -10.28
N GLN A 148 -0.56 -6.86 -9.19
CA GLN A 148 -0.63 -7.42 -7.85
C GLN A 148 -2.06 -7.54 -7.29
N ASN A 149 -3.10 -7.17 -8.06
CA ASN A 149 -4.49 -7.14 -7.59
C ASN A 149 -5.14 -8.51 -7.39
N TYR A 150 -4.76 -9.51 -8.18
CA TYR A 150 -5.55 -10.74 -8.35
C TYR A 150 -5.14 -11.90 -7.44
N ALA A 151 -4.34 -11.64 -6.42
CA ALA A 151 -4.07 -12.62 -5.38
C ALA A 151 -5.08 -12.43 -4.23
N ASN A 152 -5.73 -13.52 -3.82
CA ASN A 152 -6.89 -13.60 -2.92
C ASN A 152 -7.00 -12.49 -1.84
N ASN A 153 -8.19 -11.86 -1.77
CA ASN A 153 -8.66 -10.95 -0.71
C ASN A 153 -7.68 -9.83 -0.34
N ARG A 154 -7.39 -8.93 -1.28
CA ARG A 154 -6.62 -7.72 -0.99
C ARG A 154 -7.56 -6.54 -0.77
N SER A 155 -7.45 -5.92 0.40
CA SER A 155 -8.01 -4.60 0.66
C SER A 155 -7.29 -3.55 -0.21
N ALA A 156 -7.87 -2.36 -0.36
CA ALA A 156 -7.17 -1.27 -1.03
C ALA A 156 -5.84 -0.99 -0.31
N GLU A 157 -5.85 -0.97 1.01
CA GLU A 157 -4.66 -0.77 1.85
C GLU A 157 -3.54 -1.78 1.54
N ASP A 158 -3.87 -3.05 1.36
CA ASP A 158 -2.89 -4.09 1.01
C ASP A 158 -2.25 -3.83 -0.36
N ILE A 159 -3.04 -3.36 -1.33
CA ILE A 159 -2.56 -2.99 -2.66
C ILE A 159 -1.56 -1.84 -2.55
N TYR A 160 -1.89 -0.79 -1.79
CA TYR A 160 -0.99 0.34 -1.59
C TYR A 160 0.31 -0.07 -0.89
N GLN A 161 0.25 -0.92 0.15
CA GLN A 161 1.44 -1.32 0.91
C GLN A 161 2.42 -2.20 0.12
N ARG A 162 1.92 -3.05 -0.78
CA ARG A 162 2.75 -4.04 -1.51
C ARG A 162 3.23 -3.56 -2.88
N SER A 163 2.61 -2.51 -3.40
CA SER A 163 2.87 -2.02 -4.76
C SER A 163 3.91 -0.90 -4.75
N GLN A 164 4.80 -0.93 -5.73
CA GLN A 164 5.74 0.18 -5.95
C GLN A 164 5.14 1.29 -6.81
N ARG A 165 4.20 0.91 -7.69
CA ARG A 165 3.43 1.83 -8.52
C ARG A 165 1.96 1.48 -8.40
N VAL A 166 1.09 2.47 -8.30
CA VAL A 166 -0.36 2.27 -8.27
C VAL A 166 -1.03 3.15 -9.29
N VAL A 167 -2.01 2.57 -9.97
CA VAL A 167 -2.96 3.31 -10.80
C VAL A 167 -4.29 3.35 -10.06
N THR A 168 -4.73 4.54 -9.70
CA THR A 168 -6.00 4.76 -9.00
C THR A 168 -7.01 5.30 -9.99
N PHE A 169 -8.08 4.56 -10.20
CA PHE A 169 -9.21 5.00 -11.00
C PHE A 169 -10.26 5.67 -10.12
N ILE A 170 -10.76 6.81 -10.59
CA ILE A 170 -11.87 7.55 -9.97
C ILE A 170 -13.08 7.32 -10.86
N ASP A 171 -13.96 6.42 -10.46
CA ASP A 171 -15.24 6.19 -11.15
C ASP A 171 -16.17 7.37 -10.85
N THR A 172 -16.62 8.05 -11.91
CA THR A 172 -17.50 9.21 -11.77
C THR A 172 -18.91 8.90 -12.23
N CYS A 173 -19.89 9.58 -11.62
CA CYS A 173 -21.27 9.46 -12.05
C CYS A 173 -21.44 10.10 -13.44
N GLY A 174 -22.00 9.33 -14.37
CA GLY A 174 -22.26 9.82 -15.73
C GLY A 174 -23.53 10.65 -15.88
N HIS A 175 -24.43 10.63 -14.89
CA HIS A 175 -25.70 11.35 -14.99
C HIS A 175 -25.55 12.82 -14.63
N THR A 176 -26.11 13.71 -15.47
CA THR A 176 -26.16 15.17 -15.28
C THR A 176 -26.62 15.64 -13.88
N LYS A 177 -27.56 14.92 -13.24
CA LYS A 177 -28.02 15.20 -11.87
C LYS A 177 -26.90 15.12 -10.81
N HIS A 178 -25.83 14.37 -11.10
CA HIS A 178 -24.69 14.17 -10.22
C HIS A 178 -23.45 14.95 -10.65
N LEU A 179 -23.59 15.95 -11.53
CA LEU A 179 -22.46 16.76 -12.01
C LEU A 179 -21.67 17.43 -10.87
N LYS A 180 -22.35 17.87 -9.80
CA LYS A 180 -21.69 18.42 -8.61
C LYS A 180 -20.79 17.38 -7.91
N THR A 181 -21.25 16.13 -7.86
CA THR A 181 -20.48 15.01 -7.31
C THR A 181 -19.25 14.76 -8.17
N THR A 182 -19.42 14.70 -9.50
CA THR A 182 -18.30 14.55 -10.44
C THR A 182 -17.30 15.70 -10.32
N ALA A 183 -17.74 16.95 -10.28
CA ALA A 183 -16.86 18.11 -10.07
C ALA A 183 -16.06 17.99 -8.76
N ARG A 184 -16.71 17.60 -7.66
CA ARG A 184 -16.05 17.37 -6.37
C ARG A 184 -15.03 16.24 -6.44
N ALA A 185 -15.28 15.19 -7.22
CA ALA A 185 -14.32 14.12 -7.46
C ALA A 185 -13.06 14.66 -8.14
N LEU A 186 -13.24 15.46 -9.19
CA LEU A 186 -12.13 16.01 -9.97
C LEU A 186 -11.29 16.99 -9.15
N THR A 187 -11.93 17.89 -8.40
CA THR A 187 -11.21 18.86 -7.58
C THR A 187 -10.63 18.24 -6.31
N GLY A 188 -11.32 17.27 -5.72
CA GLY A 188 -10.93 16.65 -4.46
C GLY A 188 -9.82 15.60 -4.61
N TYR A 189 -9.87 14.80 -5.67
CA TYR A 189 -8.90 13.73 -5.90
C TYR A 189 -7.77 14.13 -6.85
N THR A 190 -7.85 15.29 -7.52
CA THR A 190 -6.78 15.85 -8.36
C THR A 190 -6.19 14.81 -9.33
N PRO A 191 -6.99 14.31 -10.29
CA PRO A 191 -6.53 13.31 -11.24
C PRO A 191 -5.37 13.86 -12.09
N HIS A 192 -4.42 12.99 -12.40
CA HIS A 192 -3.31 13.27 -13.30
C HIS A 192 -3.72 13.12 -14.77
N ALA A 193 -4.70 12.24 -15.05
CA ALA A 193 -5.20 11.99 -16.40
C ALA A 193 -6.71 11.74 -16.40
N PHE A 194 -7.31 11.83 -17.58
CA PHE A 194 -8.73 11.56 -17.82
C PHE A 194 -8.88 10.44 -18.85
N CYS A 195 -9.73 9.47 -18.54
CA CYS A 195 -10.16 8.42 -19.46
C CYS A 195 -11.63 8.68 -19.81
N VAL A 196 -11.93 8.93 -21.09
CA VAL A 196 -13.29 9.18 -21.55
C VAL A 196 -13.84 7.92 -22.22
N VAL A 197 -14.91 7.37 -21.65
CA VAL A 197 -15.59 6.18 -22.15
C VAL A 197 -16.76 6.62 -23.02
N ILE A 198 -16.74 6.19 -24.28
CA ILE A 198 -17.74 6.51 -25.29
C ILE A 198 -18.35 5.19 -25.77
N PRO A 199 -19.69 5.05 -25.73
CA PRO A 199 -20.36 3.89 -26.33
C PRO A 199 -20.01 3.79 -27.81
N ALA A 200 -19.76 2.58 -28.31
CA ALA A 200 -19.55 2.34 -29.74
C ALA A 200 -20.86 2.40 -30.54
N ASP A 201 -22.01 2.38 -29.86
CA ASP A 201 -23.32 2.41 -30.51
C ASP A 201 -23.56 3.76 -31.17
N VAL A 202 -23.83 3.71 -32.47
CA VAL A 202 -24.35 4.85 -33.23
C VAL A 202 -25.79 5.04 -32.77
N ALA A 203 -26.11 6.23 -32.24
CA ALA A 203 -27.50 6.59 -32.00
C ALA A 203 -28.31 6.40 -33.29
N ASN A 204 -29.20 5.40 -33.30
CA ASN A 204 -30.31 5.31 -34.25
C ASN A 204 -31.50 6.08 -33.68
#